data_AF-X0WA76-F1
#
_entry.id   AF-X0WA76-F1
#
_cell.length_a   1.000
_cell.length_b   1.000
_cell.length_c   1.000
_cell.angle_alpha   90.00
_cell.angle_beta   90.00
_cell.angle_gamma   90.00
#
_symmetry.space_group_name_H-M   'P 1'
#
loop_
_entity.id
_entity.type
_entity.pdbx_description
1 polymer ?
#
loop_
_entity_poly.entity_id
_entity_poly.type
_entity_poly.pdbx_seq_one_letter_code
_entity_poly.pdbx_strand_id
1 'polypeptide(L)'
;EAIVSGSITPDSYVIDKKDWSIIDINISKQEKQIVRCLRKGVKWAAVPKSRQEKQKLTGEQIVELAKLCVQIEKHYRKPQDIEWALKDGKFYIVQSRPITTL
;
A
#
# COMPACT_ATOMS: atom_id res chain seq x y z
N GLU A 1 -0.80 -5.37 -9.06
CA GLU A 1 -0.48 -5.14 -10.49
C GLU A 1 -0.28 -3.67 -10.88
N ALA A 2 -1.26 -2.77 -10.85
CA ALA A 2 -1.09 -1.40 -11.40
C ALA A 2 0.05 -0.55 -10.79
N ILE A 3 0.36 -0.77 -9.50
CA ILE A 3 1.48 -0.10 -8.81
C ILE A 3 2.80 -0.79 -9.18
N VAL A 4 2.82 -2.13 -9.12
CA VAL A 4 3.98 -2.96 -9.50
C VAL A 4 4.40 -2.74 -10.96
N SER A 5 3.43 -2.50 -11.85
CA SER A 5 3.67 -2.20 -13.27
C SER A 5 4.01 -0.72 -13.56
N GLY A 6 4.11 0.13 -12.53
CA GLY A 6 4.39 1.57 -12.67
C GLY A 6 3.29 2.37 -13.36
N SER A 7 2.08 1.82 -13.51
CA SER A 7 0.97 2.45 -14.23
C SER A 7 0.17 3.45 -13.39
N ILE A 8 0.41 3.47 -12.08
CA ILE A 8 -0.15 4.41 -11.10
C ILE A 8 0.99 4.82 -10.16
N THR A 9 1.12 6.13 -9.92
CA THR A 9 1.94 6.66 -8.82
C THR A 9 1.14 6.54 -7.51
N PRO A 10 1.57 5.73 -6.54
CA PRO A 10 0.87 5.60 -5.27
C PRO A 10 1.16 6.80 -4.34
N ASP A 11 0.45 6.86 -3.22
CA ASP A 11 0.94 7.63 -2.08
C ASP A 11 2.20 6.95 -1.51
N SER A 12 3.08 7.74 -0.92
CA SER A 12 4.24 7.27 -0.16
C SER A 12 4.12 7.72 1.28
N TYR A 13 4.38 6.80 2.21
CA TYR A 13 4.41 7.06 3.64
C TYR A 13 5.74 6.55 4.19
N VAL A 14 6.45 7.38 4.95
CA VAL A 14 7.71 7.01 5.60
C VAL A 14 7.49 7.01 7.12
N ILE A 15 7.83 5.91 7.78
CA ILE A 15 7.55 5.67 9.20
C ILE A 15 8.86 5.34 9.92
N ASP A 16 9.10 5.91 11.09
CA ASP A 16 10.19 5.49 11.97
C ASP A 16 9.83 4.17 12.66
N LYS A 17 10.67 3.14 12.50
CA LYS A 17 10.46 1.83 13.14
C LYS A 17 10.66 1.83 14.66
N LYS A 18 11.24 2.90 15.24
CA LYS A 18 11.52 2.99 16.69
C LYS A 18 10.29 3.38 17.50
N ASP A 19 9.58 4.41 17.07
CA ASP A 19 8.44 5.00 17.78
C ASP A 19 7.14 5.00 16.97
N TRP A 20 7.17 4.53 15.73
CA TRP A 20 6.04 4.49 14.78
C TRP A 20 5.54 5.87 14.36
N SER A 21 6.35 6.91 14.55
CA SER A 21 6.05 8.24 14.03
C SER A 21 6.04 8.24 12.50
N ILE A 22 5.08 8.97 11.92
CA ILE A 22 5.04 9.20 10.48
C ILE A 22 5.97 10.37 10.19
N ILE A 23 7.09 10.08 9.51
CA ILE A 23 8.14 11.04 9.17
C ILE A 23 7.72 11.88 7.97
N ASP A 24 7.12 11.23 6.96
CA ASP A 24 6.73 11.90 5.71
C ASP A 24 5.47 11.28 5.10
N ILE A 25 4.68 12.13 4.45
CA ILE A 25 3.46 11.77 3.74
C ILE A 25 3.48 12.50 2.40
N ASN A 26 3.56 11.73 1.31
CA ASN A 26 3.46 12.24 -0.05
C ASN A 26 2.19 11.70 -0.71
N ILE A 27 1.23 12.59 -0.98
CA ILE A 27 -0.04 12.24 -1.61
C ILE A 27 0.03 12.45 -3.10
N SER A 28 -0.19 11.38 -3.86
CA SER A 28 -0.20 11.42 -5.32
C SER A 28 -1.62 11.55 -5.85
N LYS A 29 -1.81 12.47 -6.80
CA LYS A 29 -3.06 12.57 -7.55
C LYS A 29 -3.25 11.30 -8.39
N GLN A 30 -4.38 10.60 -8.18
CA GLN A 30 -4.71 9.37 -8.89
C GLN A 30 -5.98 9.54 -9.72
N GLU A 31 -5.86 9.55 -11.04
CA GLU A 31 -6.99 9.82 -11.94
C GLU A 31 -7.76 8.56 -12.36
N LYS A 32 -7.11 7.38 -12.25
CA LYS A 32 -7.66 6.08 -12.67
C LYS A 32 -7.40 4.99 -11.63
N GLN A 33 -8.26 3.99 -11.59
CA GLN A 33 -8.16 2.83 -10.71
C GLN A 33 -8.59 1.57 -11.45
N ILE A 34 -8.08 0.42 -11.02
CA ILE A 34 -8.56 -0.88 -11.49
C ILE A 34 -9.69 -1.32 -10.57
N VAL A 35 -10.84 -1.67 -11.15
CA VAL A 35 -12.01 -2.17 -10.42
C VAL A 35 -12.40 -3.57 -10.90
N ARG A 36 -12.91 -4.39 -9.99
CA ARG A 36 -13.43 -5.71 -10.33
C ARG A 36 -14.67 -5.59 -11.21
N CYS A 37 -14.67 -6.30 -12.33
CA CYS A 37 -15.81 -6.45 -13.22
C CYS A 37 -16.31 -7.90 -13.14
N LEU A 38 -17.54 -8.10 -12.67
CA LEU A 38 -18.12 -9.42 -12.37
C LEU A 38 -18.02 -10.44 -13.53
N ARG A 39 -17.95 -10.00 -14.78
CA ARG A 39 -17.90 -10.89 -15.97
C ARG A 39 -16.59 -10.85 -16.76
N LYS A 40 -15.72 -9.86 -16.55
CA LYS A 40 -14.52 -9.64 -17.38
C LYS A 40 -13.23 -9.50 -16.57
N GLY A 41 -13.22 -10.01 -15.34
CA GLY A 41 -12.08 -9.89 -14.43
C GLY A 41 -11.95 -8.48 -13.86
N VAL A 42 -11.10 -7.65 -14.45
CA VAL A 42 -10.84 -6.28 -14.00
C VAL A 42 -10.95 -5.27 -15.15
N LYS A 43 -11.24 -4.01 -14.83
CA LYS A 43 -11.25 -2.92 -15.81
C LYS A 43 -10.72 -1.64 -15.20
N TRP A 44 -10.24 -0.74 -16.05
CA TRP A 44 -9.95 0.64 -15.66
C TRP A 44 -11.23 1.43 -15.47
N ALA A 45 -11.25 2.28 -14.44
CA ALA A 45 -12.31 3.24 -14.15
C ALA A 45 -11.70 4.57 -13.70
N ALA A 46 -12.37 5.68 -14.02
CA ALA A 46 -11.98 6.98 -13.52
C ALA A 46 -12.20 7.06 -12.00
N VAL A 47 -11.28 7.71 -11.30
CA VAL A 47 -11.46 8.07 -9.89
C VAL A 47 -12.22 9.40 -9.84
N PRO A 48 -13.30 9.53 -9.05
CA PRO A 48 -14.00 10.80 -8.88
C PRO A 48 -13.06 11.91 -8.44
N LYS A 49 -13.20 13.13 -8.98
CA LYS A 49 -12.32 14.27 -8.67
C LYS A 49 -12.13 14.51 -7.17
N SER A 50 -13.20 14.34 -6.39
CA SER A 50 -13.21 14.44 -4.92
C SER A 50 -12.36 13.40 -4.18
N ARG A 51 -11.86 12.37 -4.88
CA ARG A 51 -11.03 11.28 -4.33
C ARG A 51 -9.61 11.25 -4.92
N GLN A 52 -9.32 11.99 -5.99
CA GLN A 52 -8.05 11.86 -6.71
C GLN A 52 -6.86 12.27 -5.85
N GLU A 53 -7.03 13.29 -5.01
CA GLU A 53 -5.99 13.87 -4.14
C GLU A 53 -6.20 13.52 -2.66
N LYS A 54 -7.12 12.59 -2.37
CA LYS A 54 -7.30 12.10 -1.00
C LYS A 54 -6.22 11.10 -0.66
N GLN A 55 -5.76 11.16 0.59
CA GLN A 55 -4.91 10.16 1.19
C GLN A 55 -5.63 8.80 1.23
N LYS A 56 -4.90 7.73 0.91
CA LYS A 56 -5.50 6.40 0.72
C LYS A 56 -5.62 5.60 2.03
N LEU A 57 -4.73 5.84 3.00
CA LEU A 57 -4.77 5.22 4.33
C LEU A 57 -4.91 6.28 5.42
N THR A 58 -5.64 5.98 6.50
CA THR A 58 -5.63 6.83 7.71
C THR A 58 -4.29 6.71 8.45
N GLY A 59 -3.95 7.67 9.32
CA GLY A 59 -2.74 7.59 10.14
C GLY A 59 -2.68 6.30 10.99
N GLU A 60 -3.82 5.90 11.55
CA GLU A 60 -3.96 4.65 12.30
C GLU A 60 -3.66 3.42 11.43
N GLN A 61 -4.21 3.38 10.21
CA GLN A 61 -3.96 2.30 9.25
C GLN A 61 -2.49 2.23 8.81
N ILE A 62 -1.84 3.38 8.62
CA ILE A 62 -0.40 3.45 8.28
C ILE A 62 0.42 2.79 9.40
N VAL A 63 0.15 3.16 10.66
CA VAL A 63 0.87 2.62 11.82
C VAL A 63 0.58 1.12 12.01
N GLU A 64 -0.67 0.70 11.85
CA GLU A 64 -1.08 -0.71 11.91
C GLU A 64 -0.31 -1.55 10.87
N LEU A 65 -0.30 -1.10 9.62
CA LEU A 65 0.39 -1.76 8.53
C LEU A 65 1.91 -1.80 8.77
N ALA A 66 2.52 -0.71 9.24
CA ALA A 66 3.95 -0.67 9.53
C ALA A 66 4.34 -1.72 10.59
N LYS A 67 3.53 -1.87 11.65
CA LYS A 67 3.74 -2.89 12.68
C LYS A 67 3.63 -4.30 12.11
N LEU A 68 2.65 -4.55 11.24
CA LEU A 68 2.49 -5.84 10.55
C LEU A 68 3.71 -6.17 9.68
N CYS A 69 4.21 -5.21 8.89
CA CYS A 69 5.41 -5.38 8.07
C CYS A 69 6.65 -5.72 8.92
N VAL A 70 6.84 -5.05 10.07
CA VAL A 70 7.95 -5.35 10.98
C VAL A 70 7.83 -6.73 11.63
N GLN A 71 6.62 -7.21 11.93
CA GLN A 71 6.43 -8.58 12.41
C GLN A 71 6.85 -9.61 11.36
N ILE A 72 6.52 -9.38 10.09
CA ILE A 72 6.90 -10.24 8.96
C ILE A 72 8.42 -10.20 8.75
N GLU A 73 9.04 -9.02 8.78
CA GLU A 73 10.49 -8.87 8.74
C GLU A 73 11.19 -9.66 9.86
N LYS A 74 10.69 -9.58 11.09
CA LYS A 74 11.21 -10.34 12.24
C LYS A 74 11.07 -11.85 12.04
N HIS A 75 9.94 -12.30 11.49
CA HIS A 75 9.69 -13.70 11.18
C HIS A 75 10.73 -14.26 10.19
N TYR A 76 10.99 -13.53 9.10
CA TYR A 76 11.95 -13.93 8.07
C TYR A 76 13.41 -13.55 8.37
N ARG A 77 13.65 -12.76 9.43
CA ARG A 77 14.97 -12.27 9.88
C ARG A 77 15.76 -11.54 8.80
N LYS A 78 15.06 -10.97 7.83
CA LYS A 78 15.62 -10.24 6.69
C LYS A 78 14.62 -9.17 6.25
N PRO A 79 15.08 -8.01 5.76
CA PRO A 79 14.19 -7.02 5.16
C PRO A 79 13.33 -7.64 4.05
N GLN A 80 12.04 -7.32 4.07
CA GLN A 80 11.05 -7.88 3.14
C GLN A 80 10.45 -6.77 2.28
N ASP A 81 10.24 -7.08 1.02
CA ASP A 81 9.32 -6.39 0.12
C ASP A 81 7.97 -7.13 0.18
N ILE A 82 6.93 -6.41 0.58
CA ILE A 82 5.64 -6.98 1.00
C ILE A 82 4.53 -6.34 0.18
N GLU A 83 3.75 -7.17 -0.50
CA GLU A 83 2.50 -6.75 -1.12
C GLU A 83 1.32 -7.03 -0.19
N TRP A 84 0.39 -6.07 -0.11
CA TRP A 84 -0.76 -6.13 0.77
C TRP A 84 -2.02 -5.57 0.11
N ALA A 85 -3.17 -5.89 0.68
CA ALA A 85 -4.47 -5.34 0.32
C ALA A 85 -5.24 -4.96 1.60
N LEU A 86 -6.04 -3.90 1.51
CA LEU A 86 -6.96 -3.48 2.56
C LEU A 86 -8.40 -3.70 2.08
N LYS A 87 -9.19 -4.45 2.84
CA LYS A 87 -10.61 -4.65 2.57
C LYS A 87 -11.39 -4.68 3.88
N ASP A 88 -12.48 -3.92 3.94
CA ASP A 88 -13.38 -3.86 5.10
C ASP A 88 -12.62 -3.60 6.42
N GLY A 89 -11.63 -2.69 6.37
CA GLY A 89 -10.80 -2.31 7.51
C GLY A 89 -9.72 -3.32 7.90
N LYS A 90 -9.56 -4.43 7.16
CA LYS A 90 -8.58 -5.47 7.45
C LYS A 90 -7.48 -5.55 6.39
N PHE A 91 -6.23 -5.63 6.85
CA PHE A 91 -5.07 -5.89 6.01
C PHE A 91 -4.92 -7.39 5.69
N TYR A 92 -4.55 -7.66 4.45
CA TYR A 92 -4.24 -8.98 3.92
C TYR A 92 -2.87 -8.92 3.26
N ILE A 93 -1.97 -9.82 3.62
CA ILE A 93 -0.68 -9.97 2.96
C ILE A 93 -0.87 -10.90 1.77
N VAL A 94 -0.52 -10.44 0.57
CA VAL A 94 -0.67 -11.21 -0.66
C VAL A 94 0.65 -11.78 -1.15
N GLN A 95 1.77 -11.14 -0.80
CA GLN A 95 3.13 -11.62 -1.10
C GLN A 95 4.14 -11.06 -0.09
N SER A 96 5.20 -11.82 0.19
CA SER A 96 6.39 -11.34 0.91
C SER A 96 7.62 -11.96 0.26
N ARG A 97 8.64 -11.15 -0.04
CA ARG A 97 9.91 -11.62 -0.60
C ARG A 97 11.10 -10.89 0.04
N PRO A 98 12.26 -11.53 0.22
CA PRO A 98 13.43 -10.86 0.76
C PRO A 98 13.96 -9.79 -0.19
N ILE A 99 14.40 -8.66 0.36
CA ILE A 99 15.16 -7.65 -0.37
C ILE A 99 16.61 -8.17 -0.48
N THR A 100 17.11 -8.30 -1.71
CA THR A 100 18.46 -8.85 -1.98
C THR A 100 19.47 -7.80 -2.41
N THR A 101 19.06 -6.54 -2.55
CA THR A 101 19.86 -5.44 -3.09
C THR A 101 20.32 -4.45 -2.02
N LEU A 102 20.51 -4.91 -0.77
CA LEU A 102 21.03 -4.09 0.33
C LEU A 102 22.55 -4.02 0.30
#